data_AF-A0A265E2Q2-F1
#
_entry.id   AF-A0A265E2Q2-F1
#
_cell.length_a   1.000
_cell.length_b   1.000
_cell.length_c   1.000
_cell.angle_alpha   90.00
_cell.angle_beta   90.00
_cell.angle_gamma   90.00
#
_symmetry.space_group_name_H-M   'P 1'
#
loop_
_entity.id
_entity.type
_entity.pdbx_description
1 polymer ?
#
loop_
_entity_poly.entity_id
_entity_poly.type
_entity_poly.pdbx_seq_one_letter_code
_entity_poly.pdbx_strand_id
1 'polypeptide(L)'
;MDRNVESLERVLKNVSEYERIGLDTSYLKAFIKNYKLFLELHNIESDLENNSYSDRMKILESILSDKKLFPRIIDIVEFSNKNLDIEFRSQKASRDTTISRIIKRAEKDVEFKENLKSKLTYLINDGYYKEQKKTVSSKKSMLNDLDKWAKMLKDL
;
A
#
# COMPACT_ATOMS: atom_id res chain seq x y z
N MET A 1 1.97 20.17 -10.01
CA MET A 1 0.84 19.38 -9.47
C MET A 1 0.03 18.89 -10.66
N ASP A 2 -0.80 17.85 -10.52
CA ASP A 2 -1.68 17.44 -11.62
C ASP A 2 -2.65 18.59 -11.97
N ARG A 3 -2.82 18.88 -13.27
CA ARG A 3 -3.64 20.03 -13.73
C ARG A 3 -5.10 19.92 -13.30
N ASN A 4 -5.62 18.70 -13.14
CA ASN A 4 -6.99 18.47 -12.73
C ASN A 4 -7.14 18.71 -11.22
N VAL A 5 -6.14 18.34 -10.40
CA VAL A 5 -6.12 18.69 -8.97
C VAL A 5 -6.14 20.20 -8.77
N GLU A 6 -5.30 20.95 -9.50
CA GLU A 6 -5.24 22.42 -9.42
C GLU A 6 -6.58 23.06 -9.84
N SER A 7 -7.21 22.51 -10.88
CA SER A 7 -8.53 22.95 -11.33
C SER A 7 -9.61 22.70 -10.27
N LEU A 8 -9.64 21.50 -9.68
CA LEU A 8 -10.62 21.15 -8.64
C LEU A 8 -10.43 21.98 -7.36
N GLU A 9 -9.19 22.29 -6.97
CA GLU A 9 -8.91 23.18 -5.84
C GLU A 9 -9.35 24.62 -6.11
N ARG A 10 -9.18 25.12 -7.34
CA ARG A 10 -9.73 26.43 -7.74
C ARG A 10 -11.25 26.44 -7.71
N VAL A 11 -11.89 25.38 -8.21
CA VAL A 11 -13.35 25.24 -8.14
C VAL A 11 -13.79 25.24 -6.67
N LEU A 12 -13.14 24.47 -5.80
CA LEU A 12 -13.43 24.45 -4.37
C LEU A 12 -13.28 25.85 -3.74
N LYS A 13 -12.23 26.58 -4.08
CA LYS A 13 -12.01 27.96 -3.59
C LYS A 13 -13.12 28.90 -4.04
N ASN A 14 -13.55 28.80 -5.30
CA ASN A 14 -14.61 29.65 -5.85
C ASN A 14 -15.98 29.33 -5.23
N VAL A 15 -16.25 28.06 -4.91
CA VAL A 15 -17.53 27.67 -4.30
C VAL A 15 -17.53 27.82 -2.77
N SER A 16 -16.36 28.00 -2.14
CA SER A 16 -16.23 28.12 -0.69
C SER A 16 -16.98 29.33 -0.11
N GLU A 17 -17.15 30.39 -0.90
CA GLU A 17 -17.92 31.58 -0.51
C GLU A 17 -19.41 31.24 -0.29
N TYR A 18 -19.93 30.24 -1.00
CA TYR A 18 -21.31 29.79 -0.90
C TYR A 18 -21.52 28.76 0.23
N GLU A 19 -20.46 28.24 0.85
CA GLU A 19 -20.58 27.37 2.04
C GLU A 19 -21.29 28.10 3.18
N ARG A 20 -21.05 29.40 3.32
CA ARG A 20 -21.70 30.26 4.33
C ARG A 20 -23.20 30.41 4.10
N ILE A 21 -23.69 30.10 2.90
CA ILE A 21 -25.09 30.23 2.47
C ILE A 21 -25.74 28.83 2.38
N GLY A 22 -25.04 27.77 2.80
CA GLY A 22 -25.59 26.42 2.90
C GLY A 22 -25.23 25.48 1.75
N LEU A 23 -24.33 25.87 0.84
CA LEU A 23 -23.80 24.93 -0.15
C LEU A 23 -22.89 23.89 0.53
N ASP A 24 -23.27 22.61 0.47
CA ASP A 24 -22.43 21.52 0.97
C ASP A 24 -21.33 21.15 -0.03
N THR A 25 -20.08 21.42 0.32
CA THR A 25 -18.88 21.08 -0.48
C THR A 25 -18.15 19.84 0.03
N SER A 26 -18.70 19.14 1.03
CA SER A 26 -18.06 17.99 1.68
C SER A 26 -17.68 16.90 0.69
N TYR A 27 -18.52 16.67 -0.32
CA TYR A 27 -18.24 15.71 -1.39
C TYR A 27 -17.07 16.13 -2.29
N LEU A 28 -16.97 17.42 -2.65
CA LEU A 28 -15.85 17.92 -3.45
C LEU A 28 -14.53 17.84 -2.68
N LYS A 29 -14.55 18.19 -1.39
CA LYS A 29 -13.39 18.05 -0.49
C LYS A 29 -12.93 16.59 -0.39
N ALA A 30 -13.88 15.66 -0.21
CA ALA A 30 -13.58 14.23 -0.16
C ALA A 30 -13.06 13.69 -1.49
N PHE A 31 -13.63 14.13 -2.61
CA PHE A 31 -13.20 13.74 -3.96
C PHE A 31 -11.76 14.19 -4.25
N ILE A 32 -11.43 15.47 -3.99
CA ILE A 32 -10.07 16.01 -4.19
C ILE A 32 -9.06 15.22 -3.35
N LYS A 33 -9.42 14.90 -2.10
CA LYS A 33 -8.57 14.09 -1.23
C LYS A 33 -8.31 12.71 -1.85
N ASN A 34 -9.36 12.02 -2.28
CA ASN A 34 -9.24 10.67 -2.85
C ASN A 34 -8.52 10.67 -4.20
N TYR A 35 -8.71 11.71 -5.01
CA TYR A 35 -8.07 11.83 -6.31
C TYR A 35 -6.56 12.13 -6.19
N LYS A 36 -6.16 12.96 -5.23
CA LYS A 36 -4.73 13.14 -4.89
C LYS A 36 -4.10 11.84 -4.43
N LEU A 37 -4.79 11.10 -3.56
CA LEU A 37 -4.33 9.79 -3.11
C LEU A 37 -4.20 8.81 -4.29
N PHE A 38 -5.16 8.80 -5.22
CA PHE A 38 -5.09 8.01 -6.44
C PHE A 38 -3.85 8.37 -7.28
N LEU A 39 -3.57 9.66 -7.49
CA LEU A 39 -2.40 10.10 -8.25
C LEU A 39 -1.08 9.74 -7.54
N GLU A 40 -1.04 9.85 -6.21
CA GLU A 40 0.11 9.41 -5.42
C GLU A 40 0.34 7.90 -5.58
N LEU A 41 -0.72 7.09 -5.53
CA LEU A 41 -0.64 5.64 -5.72
C LEU A 41 -0.26 5.25 -7.15
N HIS A 42 -0.77 5.97 -8.15
CA HIS A 42 -0.44 5.72 -9.55
C HIS A 42 1.01 6.11 -9.88
N ASN A 43 1.53 7.17 -9.26
CA ASN A 43 2.95 7.50 -9.38
C ASN A 43 3.82 6.40 -8.74
N ILE A 44 3.42 5.88 -7.58
CA ILE A 44 4.07 4.72 -6.96
C ILE A 44 4.00 3.48 -7.87
N GLU A 45 2.87 3.24 -8.53
CA GLU A 45 2.73 2.14 -9.51
C GLU A 45 3.67 2.31 -10.70
N SER A 46 3.85 3.55 -11.19
CA SER A 46 4.82 3.86 -12.25
C SER A 46 6.28 3.75 -11.80
N ASP A 47 6.57 4.03 -10.53
CA ASP A 47 7.89 3.79 -9.93
C ASP A 47 8.12 2.29 -9.76
N LEU A 48 7.13 1.51 -9.32
CA LEU A 48 7.19 0.04 -9.27
C LEU A 48 7.42 -0.59 -10.64
N GLU A 49 6.85 -0.03 -11.70
CA GLU A 49 7.10 -0.49 -13.07
C GLU A 49 8.56 -0.36 -13.49
N ASN A 50 9.25 0.70 -13.03
CA ASN A 50 10.63 1.05 -13.35
C ASN A 50 11.67 0.67 -12.27
N ASN A 51 11.22 0.21 -11.10
CA ASN A 51 12.09 -0.08 -9.96
C ASN A 51 13.00 -1.29 -10.18
N SER A 52 14.25 -1.18 -9.74
CA SER A 52 15.21 -2.29 -9.74
C SER A 52 14.72 -3.43 -8.83
N TYR A 53 15.19 -4.65 -9.09
CA TYR A 53 14.91 -5.81 -8.23
C TYR A 53 15.27 -5.55 -6.75
N SER A 54 16.36 -4.81 -6.52
CA SER A 54 16.81 -4.39 -5.19
C SER A 54 15.75 -3.54 -4.48
N ASP A 55 15.15 -2.60 -5.19
CA ASP A 55 14.15 -1.70 -4.61
C ASP A 55 12.82 -2.42 -4.34
N ARG A 56 12.46 -3.38 -5.20
CA ARG A 56 11.31 -4.27 -4.95
C ARG A 56 11.48 -5.12 -3.69
N MET A 57 12.71 -5.55 -3.38
CA MET A 57 12.99 -6.27 -2.14
C MET A 57 12.90 -5.40 -0.90
N LYS A 58 13.36 -4.14 -0.96
CA LYS A 58 13.18 -3.17 0.13
C LYS A 58 11.71 -2.91 0.41
N ILE A 59 10.89 -2.79 -0.64
CA ILE A 59 9.43 -2.61 -0.51
C ILE A 59 8.81 -3.84 0.17
N LEU A 60 9.17 -5.05 -0.26
CA LEU A 60 8.71 -6.28 0.36
C LEU A 60 9.12 -6.36 1.84
N GLU A 61 10.37 -6.03 2.17
CA GLU A 61 10.86 -5.99 3.56
C GLU A 61 10.07 -5.01 4.43
N SER A 62 9.79 -3.80 3.90
CA SER A 62 8.97 -2.79 4.56
C SER A 62 7.55 -3.31 4.85
N ILE A 63 6.94 -4.00 3.88
CA ILE A 63 5.61 -4.61 4.04
C ILE A 63 5.59 -5.65 5.17
N LEU A 64 6.52 -6.61 5.14
CA LEU A 64 6.59 -7.68 6.15
C LEU A 64 6.89 -7.12 7.56
N SER A 65 7.57 -5.97 7.62
CA SER A 65 7.93 -5.30 8.87
C SER A 65 6.75 -4.59 9.55
N ASP A 66 5.68 -4.26 8.83
CA ASP A 66 4.54 -3.55 9.42
C ASP A 66 3.78 -4.43 10.44
N LYS A 67 3.90 -4.06 11.71
CA LYS A 67 3.22 -4.72 12.84
C LYS A 67 1.71 -4.55 12.82
N LYS A 68 1.17 -3.55 12.11
CA LYS A 68 -0.26 -3.37 11.96
C LYS A 68 -0.84 -4.35 10.95
N LEU A 69 -0.07 -4.65 9.89
CA LEU A 69 -0.46 -5.65 8.90
C LEU A 69 -0.25 -7.06 9.41
N PHE A 70 0.87 -7.31 10.07
CA PHE A 70 1.21 -8.62 10.60
C PHE A 70 1.50 -8.52 12.09
N PRO A 71 0.47 -8.51 12.96
CA PRO A 71 0.67 -8.42 14.40
C PRO A 71 1.54 -9.55 14.96
N ARG A 72 1.45 -10.75 14.36
CA ARG A 72 2.19 -11.93 14.78
C ARG A 72 3.17 -12.38 13.69
N ILE A 73 4.26 -13.02 14.10
CA ILE A 73 5.26 -13.58 13.18
C ILE A 73 4.62 -14.66 12.29
N ILE A 74 3.67 -15.44 12.83
CA ILE A 74 2.97 -16.47 12.05
C ILE A 74 2.21 -15.87 10.85
N ASP A 75 1.65 -14.67 11.00
CA ASP A 75 0.91 -13.99 9.93
C ASP A 75 1.85 -13.61 8.78
N ILE A 76 3.10 -13.23 9.09
CA ILE A 76 4.15 -12.99 8.09
C ILE A 76 4.46 -14.29 7.35
N VAL A 77 4.69 -15.37 8.09
CA VAL A 77 5.06 -16.67 7.51
C VAL A 77 3.96 -17.22 6.61
N GLU A 78 2.70 -17.17 7.05
CA GLU A 78 1.56 -17.58 6.24
C GLU A 78 1.41 -16.74 4.98
N PHE A 79 1.50 -15.41 5.11
CA PHE A 79 1.44 -14.51 3.96
C PHE A 79 2.54 -14.82 2.95
N SER A 80 3.78 -14.97 3.43
CA SER A 80 4.91 -15.22 2.55
C SER A 80 4.81 -16.57 1.87
N ASN A 81 4.38 -17.63 2.56
CA ASN A 81 4.18 -18.92 1.90
C ASN A 81 3.06 -18.86 0.86
N LYS A 82 1.93 -18.24 1.19
CA LYS A 82 0.76 -18.19 0.30
C LYS A 82 1.00 -17.35 -0.96
N ASN A 83 1.67 -16.21 -0.81
CA ASN A 83 1.80 -15.24 -1.91
C ASN A 83 3.18 -15.28 -2.57
N LEU A 84 4.22 -15.62 -1.81
CA LEU A 84 5.60 -15.62 -2.31
C LEU A 84 6.09 -17.03 -2.66
N ASP A 85 5.41 -18.08 -2.23
CA ASP A 85 5.73 -19.48 -2.54
C ASP A 85 7.11 -19.95 -2.06
N ILE A 86 7.56 -19.42 -0.92
CA ILE A 86 8.91 -19.64 -0.38
C ILE A 86 9.04 -20.85 0.57
N GLU A 87 7.94 -21.54 0.85
CA GLU A 87 7.82 -22.69 1.78
C GLU A 87 8.61 -22.51 3.10
N PHE A 88 8.51 -21.33 3.71
CA PHE A 88 9.19 -20.99 4.93
C PHE A 88 8.49 -21.61 6.14
N ARG A 89 9.21 -22.44 6.92
CA ARG A 89 8.73 -22.93 8.22
C ARG A 89 9.08 -21.95 9.32
N SER A 90 8.08 -21.57 10.12
CA SER A 90 8.30 -20.73 11.30
C SER A 90 9.29 -21.39 12.25
N GLN A 91 10.23 -20.59 12.75
CA GLN A 91 11.24 -21.01 13.74
C GLN A 91 11.10 -20.11 14.96
N LYS A 92 11.55 -20.56 16.14
CA LYS A 92 11.68 -19.68 17.32
C LYS A 92 12.80 -18.65 17.05
N ALA A 93 12.46 -17.57 16.36
CA ALA A 93 13.36 -16.48 16.00
C ALA A 93 12.66 -15.13 16.19
N SER A 94 13.43 -14.04 16.19
CA SER A 94 12.86 -12.70 16.21
C SER A 94 12.14 -12.39 14.89
N ARG A 95 11.26 -11.38 14.92
CA ARG A 95 10.54 -10.90 13.74
C ARG A 95 11.51 -10.51 12.63
N ASP A 96 12.50 -9.68 12.95
CA ASP A 96 13.46 -9.18 11.97
C ASP A 96 14.28 -10.33 11.38
N THR A 97 14.71 -11.29 12.22
CA THR A 97 15.41 -12.48 11.74
C THR A 97 14.53 -13.32 10.81
N THR A 98 13.23 -13.42 11.10
CA THR A 98 12.26 -14.13 10.26
C THR A 98 12.10 -13.44 8.90
N ILE A 99 11.91 -12.12 8.91
CA ILE A 99 11.80 -11.30 7.70
C ILE A 99 13.07 -11.41 6.86
N SER A 100 14.26 -11.19 7.44
CA SER A 100 15.52 -11.27 6.70
C SER A 100 15.75 -12.66 6.09
N ARG A 101 15.31 -13.74 6.75
CA ARG A 101 15.42 -15.10 6.19
C ARG A 101 14.43 -15.33 5.05
N ILE A 102 13.21 -14.81 5.17
CA ILE A 102 12.21 -14.81 4.11
C ILE A 102 12.74 -14.07 2.89
N ILE A 103 13.26 -12.85 3.07
CA ILE A 103 13.85 -12.04 2.00
C ILE A 103 15.02 -12.79 1.35
N LYS A 104 15.97 -13.32 2.14
CA LYS A 104 17.11 -14.09 1.59
C LYS A 104 16.69 -15.34 0.82
N ARG A 105 15.56 -15.94 1.17
CA ARG A 105 15.04 -17.13 0.48
C ARG A 105 14.37 -16.72 -0.83
N ALA A 106 13.55 -15.68 -0.78
CA ALA A 106 12.98 -15.01 -1.94
C ALA A 106 14.06 -14.52 -2.93
N GLU A 107 15.20 -14.03 -2.44
CA GLU A 107 16.33 -13.60 -3.29
C GLU A 107 16.99 -14.74 -4.08
N LYS A 108 16.99 -15.95 -3.53
CA LYS A 108 17.65 -17.13 -4.12
C LYS A 108 16.79 -17.84 -5.15
N ASP A 109 15.49 -17.57 -5.14
CA ASP A 109 14.54 -18.16 -6.06
C ASP A 109 14.50 -17.33 -7.35
N VAL A 110 15.02 -17.93 -8.43
CA VAL A 110 15.12 -17.28 -9.75
C VAL A 110 13.73 -17.04 -10.35
N GLU A 111 12.80 -17.96 -10.15
CA GLU A 111 11.43 -17.84 -10.62
C GLU A 111 10.67 -16.76 -9.83
N PHE A 112 10.91 -16.71 -8.52
CA PHE A 112 10.40 -15.62 -7.69
C PHE A 112 10.97 -14.27 -8.11
N LYS A 113 12.26 -14.19 -8.44
CA LYS A 113 12.91 -12.95 -8.88
C LYS A 113 12.26 -12.36 -10.13
N GLU A 114 11.91 -13.20 -11.10
CA GLU A 114 11.24 -12.76 -12.32
C GLU A 114 9.76 -12.42 -12.07
N ASN A 115 9.11 -13.15 -11.18
CA ASN A 115 7.68 -12.99 -10.90
C ASN A 115 7.34 -12.02 -9.75
N LEU A 116 8.33 -11.50 -9.03
CA LEU A 116 8.12 -10.61 -7.88
C LEU A 116 7.39 -9.33 -8.28
N LYS A 117 7.68 -8.78 -9.47
CA LYS A 117 6.96 -7.61 -9.99
C LYS A 117 5.48 -7.91 -10.11
N SER A 118 5.12 -8.96 -10.84
CA SER A 118 3.74 -9.38 -11.06
C SER A 118 3.03 -9.73 -9.75
N LYS A 119 3.71 -10.40 -8.82
CA LYS A 119 3.17 -10.72 -7.49
C LYS A 119 2.94 -9.47 -6.64
N LEU A 120 3.87 -8.51 -6.61
CA LEU A 120 3.69 -7.24 -5.89
C LEU A 120 2.57 -6.40 -6.50
N THR A 121 2.54 -6.26 -7.83
CA THR A 121 1.45 -5.56 -8.53
C THR A 121 0.11 -6.21 -8.23
N TYR A 122 0.04 -7.55 -8.25
CA TYR A 122 -1.17 -8.27 -7.85
C TYR A 122 -1.56 -8.01 -6.38
N LEU A 123 -0.61 -8.06 -5.45
CA LEU A 123 -0.88 -7.79 -4.03
C LEU A 123 -1.42 -6.37 -3.77
N ILE A 124 -0.91 -5.40 -4.53
CA ILE A 124 -1.35 -4.00 -4.48
C ILE A 124 -2.74 -3.86 -5.11
N ASN A 125 -2.95 -4.44 -6.29
CA ASN A 125 -4.15 -4.23 -7.11
C ASN A 125 -5.35 -5.08 -6.68
N ASP A 126 -5.14 -6.34 -6.29
CA ASP A 126 -6.19 -7.21 -5.75
C ASP A 126 -6.69 -6.70 -4.40
N GLY A 127 -5.89 -5.82 -3.77
CA GLY A 127 -6.19 -5.30 -2.46
C GLY A 127 -6.44 -6.46 -1.52
N TYR A 128 -5.48 -7.40 -1.41
CA TYR A 128 -5.52 -8.59 -0.54
C TYR A 128 -5.89 -8.28 0.94
N TYR A 129 -5.98 -6.99 1.26
CA TYR A 129 -6.47 -6.35 2.46
C TYR A 129 -8.00 -6.12 2.53
N LYS A 130 -8.76 -6.35 1.46
CA LYS A 130 -10.23 -6.23 1.43
C LYS A 130 -10.90 -7.38 2.17
N GLU A 131 -10.32 -8.58 2.16
CA GLU A 131 -11.00 -9.78 2.67
C GLU A 131 -10.72 -10.12 4.14
N GLN A 132 -9.60 -9.64 4.74
CA GLN A 132 -9.32 -9.94 6.16
C GLN A 132 -10.05 -9.03 7.16
N LYS A 133 -10.76 -7.99 6.71
CA LYS A 133 -11.50 -7.05 7.59
C LYS A 133 -12.99 -7.37 7.75
N LYS A 134 -13.40 -8.64 7.77
CA LYS A 134 -14.80 -8.98 8.09
C LYS A 134 -15.21 -8.73 9.55
N THR A 135 -14.33 -8.19 10.42
CA THR A 135 -14.67 -7.93 11.84
C THR A 135 -14.45 -6.51 12.35
N VAL A 136 -14.31 -5.47 11.52
CA VAL A 136 -14.39 -4.09 12.04
C VAL A 136 -15.22 -3.17 11.15
N SER A 137 -16.19 -2.53 11.80
CA SER A 137 -17.17 -1.59 11.27
C SER A 137 -16.62 -0.56 10.26
N SER A 138 -17.52 -0.26 9.32
CA SER A 138 -17.32 0.24 7.97
C SER A 138 -16.74 1.65 7.76
N LYS A 139 -16.10 1.79 6.59
CA LYS A 139 -15.86 3.02 5.78
C LYS A 139 -14.79 4.03 6.21
N LYS A 140 -14.47 4.24 7.48
CA LYS A 140 -13.49 5.28 7.87
C LYS A 140 -12.03 4.79 7.99
N SER A 141 -11.83 3.49 8.18
CA SER A 141 -10.51 2.88 8.40
C SER A 141 -9.68 2.71 7.12
N MET A 142 -10.29 2.32 5.99
CA MET A 142 -9.55 2.03 4.75
C MET A 142 -8.79 3.23 4.20
N LEU A 143 -9.40 4.42 4.29
CA LEU A 143 -8.80 5.66 3.78
C LEU A 143 -7.53 6.06 4.54
N ASN A 144 -7.50 5.78 5.85
CA ASN A 144 -6.37 6.11 6.73
C ASN A 144 -5.18 5.16 6.56
N ASP A 145 -5.44 3.93 6.13
CA ASP A 145 -4.37 2.96 5.90
C ASP A 145 -3.70 3.26 4.55
N LEU A 146 -4.47 3.42 3.46
CA LEU A 146 -3.94 3.80 2.14
C LEU A 146 -3.19 5.15 2.14
N ASP A 147 -3.70 6.18 2.83
CA ASP A 147 -3.00 7.46 3.03
C ASP A 147 -1.64 7.28 3.74
N LYS A 148 -1.52 6.30 4.66
CA LYS A 148 -0.25 6.00 5.35
C LYS A 148 0.72 5.27 4.45
N TRP A 149 0.23 4.33 3.65
CA TRP A 149 1.05 3.58 2.68
C TRP A 149 1.60 4.50 1.60
N ALA A 150 0.77 5.36 1.01
CA ALA A 150 1.20 6.34 0.01
C ALA A 150 2.29 7.28 0.57
N LYS A 151 2.17 7.68 1.84
CA LYS A 151 3.20 8.48 2.51
C LYS A 151 4.51 7.72 2.78
N MET A 152 4.43 6.46 3.23
CA MET A 152 5.62 5.65 3.49
C MET A 152 6.38 5.29 2.20
N LEU A 153 5.68 5.18 1.07
CA LEU A 153 6.28 4.91 -0.24
C LEU A 153 6.86 6.17 -0.90
N LYS A 154 6.37 7.36 -0.55
CA LYS A 154 6.87 8.66 -1.03
C LYS A 154 8.21 9.08 -0.40
N ASP A 155 8.49 8.59 0.81
CA ASP A 155 9.73 8.89 1.56
C ASP A 155 10.85 7.85 1.30
N LEU A 156 10.67 6.93 0.34
CA LEU A 156 11.69 6.06 -0.23
C LEU A 156 12.32 6.71 -1.47
#